data_AF-S2YBI7-F1
#
_entry.id   AF-S2YBI7-F1
#
_cell.length_a   1.000
_cell.length_b   1.000
_cell.length_c   1.000
_cell.angle_alpha   90.00
_cell.angle_beta   90.00
_cell.angle_gamma   90.00
#
_symmetry.space_group_name_H-M   'P 1'
#
loop_
_entity.id
_entity.type
_entity.pdbx_description
1 polymer ?
#
loop_
_entity_poly.entity_id
_entity_poly.type
_entity_poly.pdbx_seq_one_letter_code
_entity_poly.pdbx_strand_id
1 'polypeptide(L)'
;MDLHYAFCKLTLKAPGAPCPDRHPVVSQMVLGSDLRSRNAPRGRGPRAAGRGTAALAALGLVLAPVLAACSDDSGGGSESAPPTPSVERTTSAPATAPADPAAATKEIQENWKTFFDPATSTKDKQAVLENGDRMGPVMQAFSGDQRGGQVQAKVTKVEFTSADKANVTYDLTLKGATALPGATGTAVEQDGTWKVSVTTLCALVGMSGNASASALPGC
;
A
#
# COMPACT_ATOMS: atom_id res chain seq x y z
N MET A 1 -56.10 -5.45 4.08
CA MET A 1 -56.99 -6.60 3.80
C MET A 1 -56.32 -7.41 2.70
N ASP A 2 -55.12 -7.92 2.91
CA ASP A 2 -54.72 -9.10 3.72
C ASP A 2 -54.55 -10.34 2.84
N LEU A 3 -53.31 -10.83 2.85
CA LEU A 3 -52.85 -12.23 2.78
C LEU A 3 -53.49 -13.15 1.72
N HIS A 4 -52.72 -13.98 1.01
CA HIS A 4 -52.06 -15.12 1.64
C HIS A 4 -50.93 -15.69 0.75
N TYR A 5 -49.80 -15.90 1.43
CA TYR A 5 -48.78 -16.89 1.09
C TYR A 5 -49.40 -18.27 0.84
N ALA A 6 -48.99 -18.95 -0.23
CA ALA A 6 -49.14 -20.40 -0.35
C ALA A 6 -47.76 -21.06 -0.24
N PHE A 7 -47.44 -21.40 1.00
CA PHE A 7 -46.37 -22.28 1.42
C PHE A 7 -46.83 -23.73 1.21
N CYS A 8 -46.35 -24.42 0.18
CA CYS A 8 -46.53 -25.87 0.07
C CYS A 8 -45.26 -26.58 0.52
N LYS A 9 -45.27 -27.03 1.78
CA LYS A 9 -44.39 -28.05 2.33
C LYS A 9 -45.06 -29.42 2.18
N LEU A 10 -44.22 -30.46 2.05
CA LEU A 10 -44.49 -31.90 2.07
C LEU A 10 -44.95 -32.48 0.72
N THR A 11 -44.25 -33.45 0.12
CA THR A 11 -44.10 -34.82 0.65
C THR A 11 -43.02 -35.62 -0.11
N LEU A 12 -42.38 -36.56 0.60
CA LEU A 12 -41.43 -37.56 0.09
C LEU A 12 -42.08 -38.55 -0.90
N LYS A 13 -41.43 -38.82 -2.05
CA LYS A 13 -41.40 -40.15 -2.69
C LYS A 13 -40.27 -40.26 -3.75
N ALA A 14 -39.22 -41.02 -3.42
CA ALA A 14 -38.42 -41.78 -4.40
C ALA A 14 -38.88 -43.26 -4.31
N PRO A 15 -38.59 -44.20 -5.25
CA PRO A 15 -37.50 -44.22 -6.25
C PRO A 15 -37.89 -44.74 -7.66
N GLY A 16 -36.98 -44.60 -8.65
CA GLY A 16 -36.96 -45.50 -9.81
C GLY A 16 -36.55 -44.92 -11.17
N ALA A 17 -35.32 -45.24 -11.57
CA ALA A 17 -34.73 -45.27 -12.92
C ALA A 17 -34.09 -44.00 -13.53
N PRO A 18 -32.98 -44.18 -14.29
CA PRO A 18 -31.92 -43.19 -14.46
C PRO A 18 -31.96 -42.51 -15.83
N CYS A 19 -31.79 -41.19 -15.87
CA CYS A 19 -31.41 -40.48 -17.09
C CYS A 19 -29.88 -40.53 -17.25
N PRO A 20 -29.34 -41.01 -18.39
CA PRO A 20 -27.92 -40.91 -18.69
C PRO A 20 -27.66 -39.57 -19.37
N ASP A 21 -27.11 -38.60 -18.64
CA ASP A 21 -26.61 -37.38 -19.28
C ASP A 21 -25.08 -37.36 -19.32
N ARG A 22 -24.64 -37.11 -20.55
CA ARG A 22 -23.28 -37.18 -21.05
C ARG A 22 -22.37 -36.22 -20.30
N HIS A 23 -21.33 -36.76 -19.67
CA HIS A 23 -20.14 -35.98 -19.36
C HIS A 23 -19.46 -35.53 -20.65
N PRO A 24 -19.11 -34.24 -20.81
CA PRO A 24 -18.09 -33.85 -21.77
C PRO A 24 -16.73 -34.38 -21.29
N VAL A 25 -16.05 -35.02 -22.23
CA VAL A 25 -14.79 -35.73 -22.09
C VAL A 25 -13.70 -34.76 -21.64
N VAL A 26 -13.04 -35.12 -20.54
CA VAL A 26 -11.76 -34.55 -20.09
C VAL A 26 -10.74 -34.77 -21.21
N SER A 27 -10.32 -33.69 -21.88
CA SER A 27 -9.08 -33.72 -22.66
C SER A 27 -7.91 -33.82 -21.69
N GLN A 28 -7.39 -35.03 -21.51
CA GLN A 28 -6.08 -35.22 -20.91
C GLN A 28 -5.03 -34.74 -21.91
N MET A 29 -4.32 -33.65 -21.57
CA MET A 29 -3.05 -33.33 -22.19
C MET A 29 -2.02 -34.32 -21.66
N VAL A 30 -1.69 -35.31 -22.48
CA VAL A 30 -0.58 -36.23 -22.24
C VAL A 30 0.73 -35.45 -22.31
N LEU A 31 1.46 -35.61 -21.22
CA LEU A 31 2.81 -35.16 -20.93
C LEU A 31 3.79 -35.79 -21.94
N GLY A 32 4.24 -35.01 -22.93
CA GLY A 32 5.28 -35.40 -23.88
C GLY A 32 6.65 -34.93 -23.38
N SER A 33 7.39 -35.83 -22.76
CA SER A 33 8.79 -35.65 -22.36
C SER A 33 9.70 -35.98 -23.55
N ASP A 34 10.30 -34.97 -24.19
CA ASP A 34 11.41 -35.18 -25.12
C ASP A 34 12.68 -34.51 -24.60
N LEU A 35 13.49 -35.35 -23.93
CA LEU A 35 14.90 -35.13 -23.70
C LEU A 35 15.63 -35.26 -25.04
N ARG A 36 16.12 -34.14 -25.60
CA ARG A 36 17.24 -34.19 -26.56
C ARG A 36 18.42 -33.40 -26.03
N SER A 37 19.26 -34.18 -25.35
CA SER A 37 20.62 -33.82 -24.94
C SER A 37 21.60 -33.90 -26.13
N ARG A 38 22.64 -33.06 -26.05
CA ARG A 38 23.93 -33.02 -26.78
C ARG A 38 23.99 -32.34 -28.15
N ASN A 39 24.63 -31.17 -28.18
CA ASN A 39 26.08 -31.08 -28.47
C ASN A 39 26.65 -29.69 -28.12
N ALA A 40 27.71 -29.69 -27.30
CA ALA A 40 28.65 -28.58 -27.12
C ALA A 40 29.84 -28.77 -28.09
N PRO A 41 30.97 -28.07 -27.94
CA PRO A 41 31.23 -26.62 -28.01
C PRO A 41 32.20 -26.32 -29.18
N ARG A 42 32.48 -25.04 -29.50
CA ARG A 42 33.81 -24.48 -29.88
C ARG A 42 33.71 -23.17 -30.67
N GLY A 43 34.53 -22.20 -30.23
CA GLY A 43 34.88 -20.93 -30.89
C GLY A 43 35.06 -19.87 -29.81
N ARG A 44 36.20 -19.72 -29.12
CA ARG A 44 37.58 -19.36 -29.54
C ARG A 44 37.64 -18.10 -30.42
N GLY A 45 37.96 -16.98 -29.78
CA GLY A 45 38.58 -15.82 -30.44
C GLY A 45 38.46 -14.50 -29.66
N PRO A 46 39.54 -13.99 -29.04
CA PRO A 46 39.59 -12.69 -28.36
C PRO A 46 40.18 -11.60 -29.27
N ARG A 47 39.72 -10.34 -29.16
CA ARG A 47 40.42 -9.10 -29.55
C ARG A 47 39.86 -7.97 -28.68
N ALA A 48 40.55 -7.49 -27.65
CA ALA A 48 41.71 -6.59 -27.66
C ALA A 48 41.39 -5.14 -28.05
N ALA A 49 41.73 -4.25 -27.10
CA ALA A 49 42.18 -2.86 -27.23
C ALA A 49 41.15 -1.75 -27.56
N GLY A 50 40.94 -0.89 -26.56
CA GLY A 50 40.40 0.46 -26.72
C GLY A 50 40.82 1.35 -25.53
N ARG A 51 42.09 1.78 -25.54
CA ARG A 51 42.61 2.88 -24.70
C ARG A 51 42.05 4.21 -25.19
N GLY A 52 41.76 5.13 -24.28
CA GLY A 52 41.61 6.57 -24.55
C GLY A 52 41.23 7.30 -23.26
N THR A 53 42.18 7.63 -22.39
CA THR A 53 42.86 8.94 -22.26
C THR A 53 41.95 10.11 -21.90
N ALA A 54 42.30 10.72 -20.77
CA ALA A 54 41.76 11.90 -20.12
C ALA A 54 41.55 13.13 -21.02
N ALA A 55 40.62 14.00 -20.61
CA ALA A 55 40.72 15.42 -20.83
C ALA A 55 40.26 16.18 -19.57
N LEU A 56 41.20 16.93 -19.01
CA LEU A 56 41.04 17.93 -17.98
C LEU A 56 40.26 19.13 -18.53
N ALA A 57 39.42 19.76 -17.70
CA ALA A 57 39.11 21.18 -17.82
C ALA A 57 38.92 21.76 -16.42
N ALA A 58 40.01 22.34 -15.92
CA ALA A 58 40.03 23.21 -14.76
C ALA A 58 39.67 24.65 -15.19
N LEU A 59 38.89 25.34 -14.37
CA LEU A 59 38.87 26.80 -14.14
C LEU A 59 38.15 26.91 -12.77
N GLY A 60 38.74 27.32 -11.63
CA GLY A 60 39.56 28.52 -11.41
C GLY A 60 38.67 29.74 -11.61
N LEU A 61 38.45 30.69 -10.69
CA LEU A 61 39.19 31.14 -9.50
C LEU A 61 38.44 32.40 -9.01
N VAL A 62 38.19 32.59 -7.70
CA VAL A 62 38.06 33.90 -6.98
C VAL A 62 38.01 33.54 -5.47
N LEU A 63 39.10 33.52 -4.67
CA LEU A 63 39.91 34.61 -4.07
C LEU A 63 39.02 35.72 -3.45
N ALA A 64 38.99 36.05 -2.15
CA ALA A 64 39.95 36.04 -1.05
C ALA A 64 39.19 36.55 0.23
N PRO A 65 39.81 37.14 1.28
CA PRO A 65 40.54 36.50 2.38
C PRO A 65 40.12 36.98 3.82
N VAL A 66 40.50 36.19 4.84
CA VAL A 66 41.16 36.54 6.14
C VAL A 66 40.45 37.56 7.07
N LEU A 67 40.22 37.25 8.36
CA LEU A 67 41.13 37.61 9.48
C LEU A 67 40.90 36.76 10.75
N ALA A 68 42.02 36.55 11.46
CA ALA A 68 42.21 35.77 12.66
C ALA A 68 41.61 36.38 13.94
N ALA A 69 41.39 35.55 14.96
CA ALA A 69 42.00 35.73 16.29
C ALA A 69 41.59 34.59 17.24
N CYS A 70 42.50 33.66 17.47
CA CYS A 70 42.64 33.02 18.77
C CYS A 70 43.32 34.06 19.67
N SER A 71 42.71 34.40 20.80
CA SER A 71 43.41 35.06 21.89
C SER A 71 42.85 34.52 23.20
N ASP A 72 43.68 33.78 23.91
CA ASP A 72 43.60 33.54 25.34
C ASP A 72 44.17 34.79 26.03
N ASP A 73 43.42 35.41 26.95
CA ASP A 73 43.99 36.20 28.04
C ASP A 73 42.97 36.40 29.18
N SER A 74 43.50 36.32 30.39
CA SER A 74 42.80 36.43 31.68
C SER A 74 42.57 37.89 32.07
N GLY A 75 41.35 38.26 32.49
CA GLY A 75 41.12 39.59 33.06
C GLY A 75 39.71 39.79 33.61
N GLY A 76 39.61 40.02 34.92
CA GLY A 76 38.36 40.24 35.63
C GLY A 76 37.72 41.61 35.38
N GLY A 77 36.41 41.69 35.63
CA GLY A 77 35.63 42.91 35.60
C GLY A 77 34.15 42.62 35.84
N SER A 78 33.72 42.81 37.08
CA SER A 78 32.34 42.70 37.52
C SER A 78 31.45 43.77 36.89
N GLU A 79 30.57 43.42 35.96
CA GLU A 79 29.32 44.15 35.71
C GLU A 79 28.22 43.15 35.31
N SER A 80 27.22 43.02 36.17
CA SER A 80 26.11 42.07 36.04
C SER A 80 25.18 42.53 34.92
N ALA A 81 25.32 41.94 33.73
CA ALA A 81 24.32 42.08 32.67
C ALA A 81 23.01 41.39 33.11
N PRO A 82 21.83 41.98 32.86
CA PRO A 82 20.56 41.34 33.18
C PRO A 82 20.43 40.02 32.42
N PRO A 83 19.85 38.96 33.02
CA PRO A 83 19.79 37.66 32.39
C PRO A 83 18.95 37.74 31.12
N THR A 84 19.59 37.50 29.98
CA THR A 84 18.91 37.21 28.71
C THR A 84 18.05 35.96 28.91
N PRO A 85 16.74 35.97 28.62
CA PRO A 85 15.94 34.76 28.73
C PRO A 85 16.46 33.75 27.70
N SER A 86 17.14 32.73 28.20
CA SER A 86 17.48 31.54 27.43
C SER A 86 16.16 30.84 27.11
N VAL A 87 15.66 31.00 25.88
CA VAL A 87 14.56 30.18 25.37
C VAL A 87 15.14 28.79 25.19
N GLU A 88 15.02 27.96 26.22
CA GLU A 88 15.25 26.53 26.11
C GLU A 88 14.26 25.98 25.08
N ARG A 89 14.74 25.76 23.85
CA ARG A 89 14.03 24.95 22.86
C ARG A 89 14.07 23.51 23.34
N THR A 90 13.09 23.12 24.16
CA THR A 90 12.80 21.72 24.45
C THR A 90 12.40 21.06 23.15
N THR A 91 13.34 20.34 22.55
CA THR A 91 13.04 19.49 21.39
C THR A 91 12.36 18.24 21.92
N SER A 92 11.03 18.23 21.92
CA SER A 92 10.26 17.03 22.28
C SER A 92 10.57 15.90 21.30
N ALA A 93 10.70 14.69 21.84
CA ALA A 93 10.81 13.48 21.03
C ALA A 93 9.56 13.32 20.13
N PRO A 94 9.69 12.72 18.94
CA PRO A 94 8.55 12.43 18.08
C PRO A 94 7.52 11.56 18.81
N ALA A 95 6.23 11.90 18.69
CA ALA A 95 5.16 11.09 19.24
C ALA A 95 5.05 9.75 18.50
N THR A 96 4.92 8.66 19.25
CA THR A 96 4.81 7.30 18.71
C THR A 96 3.36 6.86 18.44
N ALA A 97 2.38 7.68 18.80
CA ALA A 97 0.95 7.42 18.65
C ALA A 97 0.16 8.74 18.62
N PRO A 98 -1.09 8.75 18.09
CA PRO A 98 -1.98 9.91 18.16
C PRO A 98 -2.38 10.24 19.59
N ALA A 99 -2.92 11.46 19.80
CA ALA A 99 -3.37 11.92 21.11
C ALA A 99 -4.49 11.04 21.71
N ASP A 100 -5.38 10.50 20.86
CA ASP A 100 -6.39 9.51 21.25
C ASP A 100 -6.29 8.24 20.37
N PRO A 101 -5.48 7.26 20.79
CA PRO A 101 -5.32 6.00 20.05
C PRO A 101 -6.60 5.18 19.93
N ALA A 102 -7.53 5.28 20.88
CA ALA A 102 -8.75 4.50 20.88
C ALA A 102 -9.74 5.05 19.84
N ALA A 103 -9.93 6.38 19.81
CA ALA A 103 -10.73 7.04 18.78
C ALA A 103 -10.14 6.82 17.38
N ALA A 104 -8.82 6.98 17.24
CA ALA A 104 -8.12 6.73 15.97
C ALA A 104 -8.28 5.28 15.50
N THR A 105 -8.16 4.29 16.40
CA THR A 105 -8.37 2.87 16.07
C THR A 105 -9.78 2.62 15.55
N LYS A 106 -10.79 3.19 16.22
CA LYS A 106 -12.18 3.05 15.80
C LYS A 106 -12.42 3.68 14.43
N GLU A 107 -11.92 4.90 14.21
CA GLU A 107 -12.05 5.58 12.92
C GLU A 107 -11.37 4.79 11.79
N ILE A 108 -10.15 4.29 12.02
CA ILE A 108 -9.45 3.41 11.05
C ILE A 108 -10.32 2.21 10.68
N GLN A 109 -10.91 1.52 11.65
CA GLN A 109 -11.76 0.35 11.40
C GLN A 109 -13.01 0.69 10.57
N GLU A 110 -13.67 1.80 10.90
CA GLU A 110 -14.87 2.27 10.21
C GLU A 110 -14.53 2.70 8.77
N ASN A 111 -13.47 3.48 8.59
CA ASN A 111 -13.05 3.97 7.29
C ASN A 111 -12.50 2.87 6.38
N TRP A 112 -11.83 1.85 6.94
CA TRP A 112 -11.47 0.63 6.19
C TRP A 112 -12.72 -0.07 5.66
N LYS A 113 -13.75 -0.23 6.50
CA LYS A 113 -15.01 -0.83 6.08
C LYS A 113 -15.66 0.00 4.97
N THR A 114 -15.78 1.32 5.16
CA THR A 114 -16.34 2.24 4.16
C THR A 114 -15.61 2.13 2.82
N PHE A 115 -14.28 2.11 2.82
CA PHE A 115 -13.49 2.05 1.59
C PHE A 115 -13.73 0.76 0.81
N PHE A 116 -13.73 -0.38 1.50
CA PHE A 116 -13.86 -1.68 0.84
C PHE A 116 -15.30 -2.05 0.53
N ASP A 117 -16.29 -1.64 1.33
CA ASP A 117 -17.69 -2.03 1.15
C ASP A 117 -18.20 -1.76 -0.29
N PRO A 118 -18.72 -2.77 -1.00
CA PRO A 118 -19.18 -2.64 -2.38
C PRO A 118 -20.42 -1.74 -2.52
N ALA A 119 -21.15 -1.48 -1.43
CA ALA A 119 -22.31 -0.59 -1.43
C ALA A 119 -21.93 0.89 -1.25
N THR A 120 -20.69 1.20 -0.84
CA THR A 120 -20.23 2.58 -0.65
C THR A 120 -20.03 3.29 -1.98
N SER A 121 -20.51 4.53 -2.11
CA SER A 121 -20.32 5.33 -3.31
C SER A 121 -18.84 5.63 -3.57
N THR A 122 -18.46 5.87 -4.83
CA THR A 122 -17.07 6.25 -5.16
C THR A 122 -16.62 7.49 -4.38
N LYS A 123 -17.50 8.48 -4.22
CA LYS A 123 -17.19 9.72 -3.49
C LYS A 123 -16.89 9.46 -2.02
N ASP A 124 -17.68 8.60 -1.37
CA ASP A 124 -17.46 8.27 0.04
C ASP A 124 -16.19 7.42 0.22
N LYS A 125 -15.89 6.52 -0.73
CA LYS A 125 -14.61 5.80 -0.77
C LYS A 125 -13.42 6.77 -0.92
N GLN A 126 -13.54 7.80 -1.75
CA GLN A 126 -12.49 8.82 -1.92
C GLN A 126 -12.30 9.65 -0.64
N ALA A 127 -13.37 9.96 0.10
CA ALA A 127 -13.27 10.72 1.34
C ALA A 127 -12.40 10.01 2.41
N VAL A 128 -12.42 8.67 2.41
CA VAL A 128 -11.65 7.83 3.35
C VAL A 128 -10.35 7.27 2.75
N LEU A 129 -9.95 7.74 1.57
CA LEU A 129 -8.71 7.39 0.88
C LEU A 129 -7.75 8.58 0.91
N GLU A 130 -6.50 8.35 1.28
CA GLU A 130 -5.43 9.33 1.19
C GLU A 130 -5.37 9.90 -0.23
N ASN A 131 -5.35 11.23 -0.36
CA ASN A 131 -5.41 11.92 -1.65
C ASN A 131 -6.56 11.46 -2.58
N GLY A 132 -7.69 11.00 -2.04
CA GLY A 132 -8.75 10.31 -2.79
C GLY A 132 -9.28 11.05 -4.03
N ASP A 133 -9.31 12.39 -4.01
CA ASP A 133 -9.71 13.20 -5.18
C ASP A 133 -8.82 12.97 -6.41
N ARG A 134 -7.56 12.56 -6.20
CA ARG A 134 -6.60 12.27 -7.28
C ARG A 134 -6.60 10.80 -7.71
N MET A 135 -7.23 9.93 -6.91
CA MET A 135 -7.16 8.48 -7.08
C MET A 135 -8.28 7.89 -7.94
N GLY A 136 -9.17 8.73 -8.49
CA GLY A 136 -10.28 8.30 -9.35
C GLY A 136 -9.87 7.33 -10.47
N PRO A 137 -8.83 7.63 -11.28
CA PRO A 137 -8.36 6.72 -12.33
C PRO A 137 -7.92 5.35 -11.81
N VAL A 138 -7.16 5.32 -10.72
CA VAL A 138 -6.68 4.07 -10.09
C VAL A 138 -7.85 3.25 -9.57
N MET A 139 -8.80 3.90 -8.88
CA MET A 139 -9.99 3.23 -8.35
C MET A 139 -10.88 2.67 -9.45
N GLN A 140 -11.02 3.38 -10.58
CA GLN A 140 -11.78 2.90 -11.73
C GLN A 140 -11.12 1.67 -12.36
N ALA A 141 -9.80 1.70 -12.55
CA ALA A 141 -9.04 0.60 -13.12
C ALA A 141 -9.05 -0.64 -12.20
N PHE A 142 -9.02 -0.44 -10.88
CA PHE A 142 -9.15 -1.51 -9.88
C PHE A 142 -10.57 -2.10 -9.84
N SER A 143 -11.60 -1.26 -9.91
CA SER A 143 -13.01 -1.69 -9.89
C SER A 143 -13.44 -2.41 -11.18
N GLY A 144 -12.75 -2.15 -12.29
CA GLY A 144 -12.95 -2.87 -13.55
C GLY A 144 -12.49 -4.33 -13.51
N ASP A 145 -11.57 -4.68 -12.60
CA ASP A 145 -11.39 -6.07 -12.21
C ASP A 145 -12.58 -6.43 -11.32
N GLN A 146 -13.43 -7.34 -11.80
CA GLN A 146 -14.67 -7.75 -11.13
C GLN A 146 -14.48 -8.01 -9.62
N ARG A 147 -13.29 -8.41 -9.20
CA ARG A 147 -12.92 -8.66 -7.80
C ARG A 147 -12.91 -7.39 -6.95
N GLY A 148 -12.35 -6.28 -7.43
CA GLY A 148 -12.14 -5.05 -6.66
C GLY A 148 -13.45 -4.39 -6.20
N GLY A 149 -14.53 -4.54 -6.97
CA GLY A 149 -15.86 -4.02 -6.63
C GLY A 149 -16.71 -4.94 -5.75
N GLN A 150 -16.18 -6.08 -5.27
CA GLN A 150 -16.92 -7.07 -4.50
C GLN A 150 -16.27 -7.44 -3.16
N VAL A 151 -15.08 -6.89 -2.88
CA VAL A 151 -14.35 -7.18 -1.66
C VAL A 151 -14.93 -6.43 -0.47
N GLN A 152 -14.87 -7.00 0.71
CA GLN A 152 -15.11 -6.31 1.98
C GLN A 152 -13.88 -6.53 2.87
N ALA A 153 -13.61 -5.60 3.76
CA ALA A 153 -12.47 -5.72 4.67
C ALA A 153 -12.91 -5.76 6.14
N LYS A 154 -12.18 -6.55 6.93
CA LYS A 154 -12.27 -6.56 8.38
C LYS A 154 -10.89 -6.31 8.98
N VAL A 155 -10.73 -5.19 9.65
CA VAL A 155 -9.50 -4.90 10.41
C VAL A 155 -9.42 -5.82 11.63
N THR A 156 -8.28 -6.46 11.82
CA THR A 156 -7.98 -7.36 12.94
C THR A 156 -6.95 -6.78 13.89
N LYS A 157 -6.10 -5.85 13.42
CA LYS A 157 -5.09 -5.16 14.23
C LYS A 157 -4.81 -3.77 13.70
N VAL A 158 -4.58 -2.83 14.62
CA VAL A 158 -4.04 -1.49 14.34
C VAL A 158 -2.83 -1.28 15.23
N GLU A 159 -1.72 -0.83 14.66
CA GLU A 159 -0.48 -0.50 15.37
C GLU A 159 -0.01 0.89 14.95
N PHE A 160 -0.07 1.87 15.85
CA PHE A 160 0.45 3.21 15.55
C PHE A 160 1.96 3.20 15.47
N THR A 161 2.50 3.87 14.45
CA THR A 161 3.94 4.05 14.24
C THR A 161 4.38 5.49 14.49
N SER A 162 3.43 6.42 14.52
CA SER A 162 3.60 7.84 14.82
C SER A 162 2.24 8.50 15.15
N ALA A 163 2.22 9.81 15.35
CA ALA A 163 0.98 10.56 15.59
C ALA A 163 -0.03 10.48 14.43
N ASP A 164 0.45 10.29 13.20
CA ASP A 164 -0.32 10.41 11.96
C ASP A 164 -0.21 9.16 11.05
N LYS A 165 0.41 8.07 11.53
CA LYS A 165 0.53 6.80 10.78
C LYS A 165 0.27 5.57 11.63
N ALA A 166 -0.34 4.55 11.01
CA ALA A 166 -0.55 3.23 11.60
C ALA A 166 -0.34 2.11 10.58
N ASN A 167 0.17 0.98 11.05
CA ASN A 167 0.07 -0.29 10.36
C ASN A 167 -1.28 -0.92 10.66
N VAL A 168 -1.91 -1.52 9.65
CA VAL A 168 -3.21 -2.16 9.76
C VAL A 168 -3.11 -3.58 9.25
N THR A 169 -3.55 -4.55 10.07
CA THR A 169 -3.77 -5.92 9.64
C THR A 169 -5.26 -6.12 9.40
N TYR A 170 -5.61 -6.71 8.26
CA TYR A 170 -7.00 -6.89 7.86
C TYR A 170 -7.20 -8.15 7.02
N ASP A 171 -8.42 -8.67 7.06
CA ASP A 171 -8.87 -9.74 6.17
C ASP A 171 -9.69 -9.15 5.04
N LEU A 172 -9.47 -9.60 3.80
CA LEU A 172 -10.38 -9.34 2.69
C LEU A 172 -11.28 -10.53 2.43
N THR A 173 -12.58 -10.28 2.34
CA THR A 173 -13.59 -11.26 1.96
C THR A 173 -14.16 -10.95 0.59
N LEU A 174 -14.51 -11.97 -0.17
CA LEU A 174 -15.16 -11.87 -1.46
C LEU A 174 -16.41 -12.74 -1.42
N LYS A 175 -17.60 -12.14 -1.61
CA LYS A 175 -18.89 -12.83 -1.50
C LYS A 175 -19.06 -13.61 -0.17
N GLY A 176 -18.55 -13.04 0.92
CA GLY A 176 -18.64 -13.63 2.27
C GLY A 176 -17.58 -14.68 2.62
N ALA A 177 -16.73 -15.09 1.68
CA ALA A 177 -15.61 -15.98 1.96
C ALA A 177 -14.30 -15.19 2.11
N THR A 178 -13.49 -15.47 3.13
CA THR A 178 -12.17 -14.85 3.29
C THR A 178 -11.25 -15.27 2.14
N ALA A 179 -10.86 -14.30 1.32
CA ALA A 179 -10.00 -14.49 0.16
C ALA A 179 -8.53 -14.16 0.47
N LEU A 180 -8.29 -13.17 1.33
CA LEU A 180 -6.94 -12.77 1.75
C LEU A 180 -6.93 -12.54 3.27
N PRO A 181 -6.61 -13.55 4.08
CA PRO A 181 -6.48 -13.39 5.52
C PRO A 181 -5.16 -12.70 5.88
N GLY A 182 -5.16 -11.87 6.93
CA GLY A 182 -3.95 -11.29 7.51
C GLY A 182 -3.16 -10.38 6.56
N ALA A 183 -3.84 -9.75 5.59
CA ALA A 183 -3.23 -8.74 4.74
C ALA A 183 -2.73 -7.56 5.60
N THR A 184 -1.67 -6.92 5.14
CA THR A 184 -1.10 -5.74 5.80
C THR A 184 -1.24 -4.51 4.91
N GLY A 185 -1.40 -3.36 5.56
CA GLY A 185 -1.50 -2.05 4.92
C GLY A 185 -1.18 -0.96 5.93
N THR A 186 -1.35 0.28 5.50
CA THR A 186 -1.09 1.47 6.31
C THR A 186 -2.27 2.43 6.28
N ALA A 187 -2.54 3.05 7.41
CA ALA A 187 -3.44 4.19 7.54
C ALA A 187 -2.60 5.46 7.75
N VAL A 188 -3.10 6.58 7.22
CA VAL A 188 -2.53 7.92 7.46
C VAL A 188 -3.62 8.86 7.93
N GLU A 189 -3.29 9.74 8.87
CA GLU A 189 -4.15 10.85 9.26
C GLU A 189 -3.96 11.99 8.24
N GLN A 190 -5.05 12.44 7.63
CA GLN A 190 -5.02 13.53 6.66
C GLN A 190 -6.26 14.40 6.86
N ASP A 191 -6.04 15.68 7.15
CA ASP A 191 -7.09 16.70 7.33
C ASP A 191 -8.08 16.38 8.46
N GLY A 192 -7.63 15.76 9.55
CA GLY A 192 -8.45 15.38 10.69
C GLY A 192 -9.13 14.02 10.56
N THR A 193 -8.76 13.20 9.57
CA THR A 193 -9.41 11.92 9.29
C THR A 193 -8.37 10.84 9.04
N TRP A 194 -8.50 9.69 9.71
CA TRP A 194 -7.71 8.50 9.41
C TRP A 194 -8.18 7.81 8.12
N LYS A 195 -7.33 7.78 7.11
CA LYS A 195 -7.62 7.27 5.77
C LYS A 195 -6.81 6.02 5.43
N VAL A 196 -7.35 5.21 4.52
CA VAL A 196 -6.57 4.16 3.85
C VAL A 196 -5.47 4.85 3.05
N SER A 197 -4.22 4.43 3.18
CA SER A 197 -3.13 5.04 2.42
C SER A 197 -3.15 4.67 0.94
N VAL A 198 -2.61 5.56 0.11
CA VAL A 198 -2.36 5.32 -1.32
C VAL A 198 -1.48 4.08 -1.51
N THR A 199 -0.45 3.92 -0.68
CA THR A 199 0.44 2.75 -0.70
C THR A 199 -0.33 1.44 -0.55
N THR A 200 -1.34 1.41 0.32
CA THR A 200 -2.18 0.21 0.52
C THR A 200 -3.01 -0.08 -0.72
N LEU A 201 -3.65 0.93 -1.30
CA LEU A 201 -4.41 0.77 -2.54
C LEU A 201 -3.50 0.27 -3.68
N CYS A 202 -2.35 0.90 -3.89
CA CYS A 202 -1.43 0.53 -4.97
C CYS A 202 -0.86 -0.90 -4.80
N ALA A 203 -0.58 -1.34 -3.56
CA ALA A 203 -0.17 -2.72 -3.31
C ALA A 203 -1.28 -3.72 -3.69
N LEU A 204 -2.54 -3.44 -3.36
CA LEU A 204 -3.68 -4.27 -3.75
C LEU A 204 -3.90 -4.29 -5.27
N VAL A 205 -3.73 -3.15 -5.94
CA VAL A 205 -3.78 -3.04 -7.40
C VAL A 205 -2.67 -3.86 -8.05
N GLY A 206 -1.45 -3.82 -7.51
CA GLY A 206 -0.35 -4.66 -8.00
C GLY A 206 -0.65 -6.16 -7.88
N MET A 207 -1.36 -6.58 -6.82
CA MET A 207 -1.76 -7.98 -6.62
C MET A 207 -2.91 -8.43 -7.52
N SER A 208 -3.72 -7.53 -8.08
CA SER A 208 -4.81 -7.90 -8.98
C SER A 208 -4.33 -8.38 -10.36
N GLY A 209 -3.05 -8.18 -10.67
CA GLY A 209 -2.47 -8.47 -11.99
C GLY A 209 -2.82 -7.41 -13.03
N ASN A 210 -3.46 -6.30 -12.63
CA ASN A 210 -3.73 -5.16 -13.52
C ASN A 210 -2.51 -4.23 -13.60
N ALA A 211 -1.53 -4.63 -14.43
CA ALA A 211 -0.29 -3.88 -14.63
C ALA A 211 -0.52 -2.43 -15.10
N SER A 212 -1.58 -2.19 -15.87
CA SER A 212 -1.94 -0.85 -16.33
C SER A 212 -2.39 0.05 -15.19
N ALA A 213 -3.17 -0.48 -14.23
CA ALA A 213 -3.63 0.27 -13.08
C ALA A 213 -2.50 0.62 -12.11
N SER A 214 -1.54 -0.28 -11.91
CA SER A 214 -0.35 -0.02 -11.08
C SER A 214 0.62 0.99 -11.69
N ALA A 215 0.49 1.30 -12.99
CA ALA A 215 1.30 2.29 -13.69
C ALA A 215 0.60 3.66 -13.82
N LEU A 216 -0.63 3.79 -13.32
CA LEU A 216 -1.36 5.06 -13.35
C LEU A 216 -0.79 6.04 -12.33
N PRO A 217 -0.65 7.33 -12.67
CA PRO A 217 -0.18 8.34 -11.72
C PRO A 217 -0.94 8.29 -10.40
N GLY A 218 -0.19 8.21 -9.30
CA GLY A 218 -0.75 8.03 -7.94
C GLY A 218 -0.47 6.62 -7.41
N CYS A 219 -0.23 5.68 -8.33
CA CYS A 219 0.71 4.57 -8.17
C CYS A 219 1.91 4.85 -9.12
#